data_AF-A0AAV7DMB2-F1
#
_entry.id   AF-A0AAV7DMB2-F1
#
_cell.length_a   1.000
_cell.length_b   1.000
_cell.length_c   1.000
_cell.angle_alpha   90.00
_cell.angle_beta   90.00
_cell.angle_gamma   90.00
#
_symmetry.space_group_name_H-M   'P 1'
#
loop_
_entity.id
_entity.type
_entity.pdbx_description
1 polymer ?
#
loop_
_entity_poly.entity_id
_entity_poly.type
_entity_poly.pdbx_seq_one_letter_code
_entity_poly.pdbx_strand_id
1 'polypeptide(L)'
;MSIQIVSLGNHYNGLYDTEKTSVVGLYLRYILRSQDINESHPVFKVYQASLRSEDRVGIVAYECLDLDTFSCDLQSSLATLAGADIVVLNFGVENRPLFLEIKNNFAPLLKQIFSHRQSVPIIVLATGHRDSPSCTCPMCTSDRAMTVSSLEGLQLAKDIGLGATYLELLSFNSFYLKNNLYYFRELLEYYIMQTMKNKSSETREKKKNKVIRIQPPKLEQPVTMPVLKDEPSRYNTDIRKLLDQCHCVDVHFCTADLNPICGAHRVVLCSVSYGFMLLFDLIPAKEIHEFNLQETVRTYLSVYQEPTVSMNNTPVHHSGSCWSMTLKKN
;
A
#
# COMPACT_ATOMS: atom_id res chain seq x y z
N MET A 1 -23.72 0.06 6.38
CA MET A 1 -23.52 0.72 5.07
C MET A 1 -22.37 0.02 4.37
N SER A 2 -22.37 0.02 3.03
CA SER A 2 -21.26 -0.52 2.22
C SER A 2 -20.60 0.58 1.38
N ILE A 3 -19.30 0.41 1.17
CA ILE A 3 -18.46 1.21 0.28
C ILE A 3 -18.02 0.34 -0.89
N GLN A 4 -18.24 0.83 -2.11
CA GLN A 4 -17.85 0.18 -3.36
C GLN A 4 -16.54 0.76 -3.87
N ILE A 5 -15.50 -0.06 -3.93
CA ILE A 5 -14.18 0.32 -4.43
C ILE A 5 -14.00 -0.30 -5.82
N VAL A 6 -13.65 0.49 -6.82
CA VAL A 6 -13.30 -0.04 -8.15
C VAL A 6 -11.81 0.16 -8.38
N SER A 7 -11.09 -0.94 -8.57
CA SER A 7 -9.65 -0.95 -8.88
C SER A 7 -9.46 -1.32 -10.35
N LEU A 8 -8.81 -0.45 -11.11
CA LEU A 8 -8.51 -0.63 -12.53
C LEU A 8 -7.00 -0.71 -12.73
N GLY A 9 -6.57 -1.69 -13.52
CA GLY A 9 -5.16 -1.95 -13.81
C GLY A 9 -4.50 -2.85 -12.76
N ASN A 10 -3.25 -3.19 -13.03
CA ASN A 10 -2.48 -4.13 -12.23
C ASN A 10 -1.14 -3.53 -11.79
N HIS A 11 -0.53 -4.16 -10.79
CA HIS A 11 0.90 -3.99 -10.56
C HIS A 11 1.62 -5.06 -11.38
N TYR A 12 2.58 -4.65 -12.20
CA TYR A 12 3.43 -5.60 -12.93
C TYR A 12 4.69 -5.82 -12.10
N ASN A 13 4.81 -6.99 -11.48
CA ASN A 13 6.06 -7.43 -10.86
C ASN A 13 6.63 -8.57 -11.72
N GLY A 14 7.37 -8.20 -12.76
CA GLY A 14 7.76 -9.05 -13.88
C GLY A 14 8.72 -10.20 -13.59
N LEU A 15 8.85 -10.66 -12.33
CA LEU A 15 9.88 -11.62 -11.97
C LEU A 15 9.40 -12.81 -11.12
N TYR A 16 8.36 -12.72 -10.28
CA TYR A 16 8.05 -13.85 -9.35
C TYR A 16 6.59 -14.06 -8.92
N ASP A 17 5.60 -13.34 -9.46
CA ASP A 17 4.20 -13.54 -9.03
C ASP A 17 3.36 -14.20 -10.14
N THR A 18 2.94 -15.45 -9.90
CA THR A 18 2.09 -16.22 -10.83
C THR A 18 0.64 -15.74 -10.85
N GLU A 19 0.20 -14.95 -9.86
CA GLU A 19 -1.12 -14.31 -9.84
C GLU A 19 -0.97 -12.80 -10.03
N LYS A 20 -1.41 -12.26 -11.18
CA LYS A 20 -1.65 -10.82 -11.29
C LYS A 20 -2.69 -10.45 -10.22
N THR A 21 -2.39 -9.46 -9.37
CA THR A 21 -3.37 -8.87 -8.45
C THR A 21 -3.16 -7.35 -8.40
N SER A 22 -4.02 -6.59 -7.76
CA SER A 22 -3.79 -5.16 -7.53
C SER A 22 -3.38 -4.93 -6.07
N VAL A 23 -2.88 -3.73 -5.77
CA VAL A 23 -2.60 -3.33 -4.38
C VAL A 23 -3.89 -3.34 -3.54
N VAL A 24 -5.05 -3.07 -4.13
CA VAL A 24 -6.36 -3.21 -3.47
C VAL A 24 -6.63 -4.66 -3.14
N GLY A 25 -6.44 -5.58 -4.08
CA GLY A 25 -6.58 -7.03 -3.85
C GLY A 25 -5.67 -7.53 -2.72
N LEU A 26 -4.40 -7.10 -2.73
CA LEU A 26 -3.43 -7.41 -1.67
C LEU A 26 -3.86 -6.85 -0.31
N TYR A 27 -4.32 -5.59 -0.25
CA TYR A 27 -4.84 -4.97 0.95
C TYR A 27 -6.02 -5.77 1.53
N LEU A 28 -6.99 -6.12 0.70
CA LEU A 28 -8.17 -6.86 1.14
C LEU A 28 -7.81 -8.25 1.65
N ARG A 29 -6.94 -8.96 0.92
CA ARG A 29 -6.52 -10.33 1.24
C ARG A 29 -5.65 -10.39 2.51
N TYR A 30 -4.66 -9.49 2.63
CA TYR A 30 -3.68 -9.57 3.72
C TYR A 30 -4.04 -8.73 4.95
N ILE A 31 -4.61 -7.55 4.77
CA ILE A 31 -4.97 -6.67 5.88
C ILE A 31 -6.37 -6.97 6.39
N LEU A 32 -7.36 -7.03 5.49
CA LEU A 32 -8.75 -7.27 5.90
C LEU A 32 -9.13 -8.75 5.96
N ARG A 33 -8.23 -9.66 5.53
CA ARG A 33 -8.46 -11.12 5.49
C ARG A 33 -9.75 -11.46 4.73
N SER A 34 -10.01 -10.75 3.64
CA SER A 34 -11.19 -10.98 2.80
C SER A 34 -11.13 -12.34 2.11
N GLN A 35 -12.30 -12.89 1.80
CA GLN A 35 -12.42 -14.05 0.92
C GLN A 35 -12.91 -13.57 -0.45
N ASP A 36 -12.36 -14.17 -1.50
CA ASP A 36 -12.85 -13.98 -2.86
C ASP A 36 -14.29 -14.48 -2.91
N ILE A 37 -15.20 -13.65 -3.41
CA ILE A 37 -16.55 -14.13 -3.69
C ILE A 37 -16.52 -14.56 -5.15
N ASN A 38 -16.75 -15.85 -5.40
CA ASN A 38 -17.02 -16.37 -6.74
C ASN A 38 -18.42 -15.92 -7.21
N GLU A 39 -18.65 -14.61 -7.23
CA GLU A 39 -19.72 -14.01 -7.99
C GLU A 39 -19.28 -13.98 -9.45
N SER A 40 -20.14 -14.49 -10.34
CA SER A 40 -19.91 -14.51 -11.79
C SER A 40 -20.00 -13.10 -12.35
N HIS A 41 -19.04 -12.23 -12.04
CA HIS A 41 -18.89 -10.95 -12.69
C HIS A 41 -17.94 -11.13 -13.89
N PRO A 42 -18.39 -10.83 -15.12
CA PRO A 42 -17.66 -11.23 -16.34
C PRO A 42 -16.30 -10.54 -16.52
N VAL A 43 -16.08 -9.40 -15.85
CA VAL A 43 -14.92 -8.52 -16.03
C VAL A 43 -14.14 -8.33 -14.72
N PHE A 44 -14.84 -8.27 -13.59
CA PHE A 44 -14.22 -7.91 -12.32
C PHE A 44 -14.08 -9.14 -11.42
N LYS A 45 -12.95 -9.23 -10.73
CA LYS A 45 -12.85 -10.07 -9.55
C LYS A 45 -13.45 -9.32 -8.35
N VAL A 46 -14.38 -9.96 -7.65
CA VAL A 46 -15.15 -9.32 -6.55
C VAL A 46 -14.66 -9.81 -5.19
N TYR A 47 -14.36 -8.86 -4.32
CA TYR A 47 -13.96 -9.12 -2.93
C TYR A 47 -14.96 -8.48 -1.98
N GLN A 48 -15.26 -9.16 -0.88
CA GLN A 48 -16.03 -8.57 0.21
C GLN A 48 -15.26 -8.65 1.51
N ALA A 49 -15.21 -7.53 2.21
CA ALA A 49 -14.54 -7.39 3.48
C ALA A 49 -15.37 -6.54 4.44
N SER A 50 -14.97 -6.53 5.71
CA SER A 50 -15.50 -5.59 6.69
C SER A 50 -14.35 -4.88 7.36
N LEU A 51 -14.37 -3.55 7.35
CA LEU A 51 -13.41 -2.76 8.10
C LEU A 51 -13.73 -2.91 9.59
N ARG A 52 -12.72 -3.30 10.38
CA ARG A 52 -12.81 -3.43 11.85
C ARG A 52 -12.74 -2.06 12.52
N SER A 53 -13.60 -1.13 12.10
CA SER A 53 -13.84 0.14 12.78
C SER A 53 -15.10 0.05 13.64
N GLU A 54 -15.31 1.03 14.52
CA GLU A 54 -16.45 1.11 15.46
C GLU A 54 -17.81 0.88 14.77
N ASP A 55 -17.95 1.34 13.51
CA ASP A 55 -19.21 1.30 12.75
C ASP A 55 -19.37 0.08 11.81
N ARG A 56 -18.47 -0.92 11.84
CA ARG A 56 -18.44 -2.10 10.92
C ARG A 56 -18.84 -1.74 9.48
N VAL A 57 -17.92 -1.10 8.76
CA VAL A 57 -18.16 -0.71 7.37
C VAL A 57 -17.95 -1.89 6.45
N GLY A 58 -18.97 -2.26 5.66
CA GLY A 58 -18.84 -3.27 4.62
C GLY A 58 -18.07 -2.69 3.42
N ILE A 59 -17.15 -3.47 2.86
CA ILE A 59 -16.40 -3.09 1.66
C ILE A 59 -16.70 -4.13 0.59
N VAL A 60 -17.07 -3.67 -0.60
CA VAL A 60 -17.17 -4.48 -1.81
C VAL A 60 -16.18 -3.89 -2.80
N ALA A 61 -15.21 -4.68 -3.24
CA ALA A 61 -14.21 -4.22 -4.20
C ALA A 61 -14.31 -5.00 -5.51
N TYR A 62 -14.31 -4.25 -6.61
CA TYR A 62 -14.30 -4.76 -7.98
C TYR A 62 -12.93 -4.51 -8.58
N GLU A 63 -12.22 -5.58 -8.94
CA GLU A 63 -10.86 -5.51 -9.48
C GLU A 63 -10.84 -5.92 -10.95
N CYS A 64 -10.43 -5.00 -11.83
CA CYS A 64 -10.22 -5.24 -13.26
C CYS A 64 -8.73 -5.11 -13.58
N LEU A 65 -8.02 -6.23 -13.62
CA LEU A 65 -6.57 -6.27 -13.77
C LEU A 65 -6.11 -6.07 -15.22
N ASP A 66 -6.94 -6.49 -16.17
CA ASP A 66 -6.69 -6.39 -17.60
C ASP A 66 -7.72 -5.43 -18.20
N LEU A 67 -7.26 -4.23 -18.58
CA LEU A 67 -8.12 -3.17 -19.04
C LEU A 67 -8.75 -3.46 -20.41
N ASP A 68 -8.15 -4.35 -21.21
CA ASP A 68 -8.75 -4.82 -22.46
C ASP A 68 -10.08 -5.54 -22.19
N THR A 69 -10.16 -6.30 -21.09
CA THR A 69 -11.38 -7.04 -20.69
C THR A 69 -12.51 -6.10 -20.24
N PHE A 70 -12.20 -4.87 -19.85
CA PHE A 70 -13.21 -3.86 -19.47
C PHE A 70 -14.22 -3.63 -20.60
N SER A 71 -13.74 -3.70 -21.85
CA SER A 71 -14.55 -3.50 -23.05
C SER A 71 -15.43 -4.70 -23.43
N CYS A 72 -15.15 -5.91 -22.90
CA CYS A 72 -15.90 -7.12 -23.21
C CYS A 72 -17.37 -7.05 -22.77
N ASP A 73 -17.66 -6.35 -21.68
CA ASP A 73 -19.00 -6.01 -21.23
C ASP A 73 -19.05 -4.54 -20.81
N LEU A 74 -18.92 -3.66 -21.80
CA LEU A 74 -18.82 -2.22 -21.57
C LEU A 74 -20.00 -1.66 -20.76
N GLN A 75 -21.22 -2.15 -20.97
CA GLN A 75 -22.39 -1.65 -20.22
C GLN A 75 -22.30 -1.98 -18.73
N SER A 76 -22.03 -3.24 -18.38
CA SER A 76 -21.88 -3.63 -16.98
C SER A 76 -20.65 -2.97 -16.34
N SER A 77 -19.55 -2.88 -17.07
CA SER A 77 -18.33 -2.22 -16.60
C SER A 77 -18.53 -0.74 -16.29
N LEU A 78 -19.25 -0.01 -17.16
CA LEU A 78 -19.60 1.38 -16.92
C LEU A 78 -20.58 1.55 -15.76
N ALA A 79 -21.53 0.63 -15.60
CA ALA A 79 -22.48 0.65 -14.48
C ALA A 79 -21.76 0.44 -13.14
N THR A 80 -20.84 -0.54 -13.07
CA THR A 80 -20.00 -0.79 -11.89
C THR A 80 -19.11 0.40 -11.59
N LEU A 81 -18.46 0.98 -12.62
CA LEU A 81 -17.60 2.15 -12.44
C LEU A 81 -18.40 3.39 -12.01
N ALA A 82 -19.58 3.64 -12.56
CA ALA A 82 -20.43 4.76 -12.17
C ALA A 82 -21.00 4.62 -10.75
N GLY A 83 -21.15 3.38 -10.27
CA GLY A 83 -21.55 3.04 -8.90
C GLY A 83 -20.43 3.17 -7.86
N ALA A 84 -19.18 3.39 -8.29
CA ALA A 84 -18.03 3.45 -7.40
C ALA A 84 -18.11 4.61 -6.39
N ASP A 85 -17.74 4.28 -5.16
CA ASP A 85 -17.56 5.24 -4.07
C ASP A 85 -16.12 5.72 -3.94
N ILE A 86 -15.16 4.90 -4.40
CA ILE A 86 -13.73 5.18 -4.47
C ILE A 86 -13.21 4.49 -5.73
N VAL A 87 -12.38 5.16 -6.52
CA VAL A 87 -11.71 4.57 -7.68
C VAL A 87 -10.20 4.54 -7.45
N VAL A 88 -9.56 3.41 -7.73
CA VAL A 88 -8.11 3.25 -7.70
C VAL A 88 -7.62 2.89 -9.10
N LEU A 89 -6.78 3.75 -9.66
CA LEU A 89 -6.07 3.49 -10.91
C LEU A 89 -4.67 3.00 -10.58
N ASN A 90 -4.33 1.78 -10.95
CA ASN A 90 -3.04 1.17 -10.63
C ASN A 90 -2.22 0.92 -11.90
N PHE A 91 -0.96 1.35 -11.90
CA PHE A 91 0.00 1.00 -12.94
C PHE A 91 1.39 0.72 -12.35
N GLY A 92 2.10 -0.20 -13.00
CA GLY A 92 3.53 -0.36 -12.80
C GLY A 92 4.30 0.75 -13.49
N VAL A 93 5.27 1.39 -12.82
CA VAL A 93 6.14 2.41 -13.42
C VAL A 93 6.96 1.85 -14.59
N GLU A 94 7.21 0.55 -14.60
CA GLU A 94 7.85 -0.21 -15.69
C GLU A 94 6.91 -0.46 -16.89
N ASN A 95 5.59 -0.38 -16.68
CA ASN A 95 4.58 -0.72 -17.67
C ASN A 95 4.00 0.53 -18.35
N ARG A 96 4.81 1.14 -19.21
CA ARG A 96 4.43 2.33 -19.98
C ARG A 96 3.17 2.15 -20.86
N PRO A 97 2.95 1.00 -21.53
CA PRO A 97 1.71 0.78 -22.28
C PRO A 97 0.45 0.92 -21.41
N LEU A 98 0.43 0.27 -20.24
CA LEU A 98 -0.69 0.38 -19.30
C LEU A 98 -0.88 1.82 -18.80
N PHE A 99 0.22 2.53 -18.51
CA PHE A 99 0.14 3.95 -18.14
C PHE A 99 -0.49 4.81 -19.25
N LEU A 100 -0.09 4.60 -20.51
CA LEU A 100 -0.67 5.32 -21.64
C LEU A 100 -2.14 4.98 -21.87
N GLU A 101 -2.52 3.72 -21.66
CA GLU A 101 -3.91 3.29 -21.72
C GLU A 101 -4.76 4.00 -20.65
N ILE A 102 -4.29 4.03 -19.41
CA ILE A 102 -4.95 4.76 -18.33
C ILE A 102 -5.05 6.24 -18.67
N LYS A 103 -3.95 6.85 -19.14
CA LYS A 103 -3.89 8.28 -19.44
C LYS A 103 -4.79 8.68 -20.60
N ASN A 104 -4.80 7.91 -21.68
CA ASN A 104 -5.45 8.31 -22.92
C ASN A 104 -6.91 7.84 -23.00
N ASN A 105 -7.26 6.75 -22.33
CA ASN A 105 -8.60 6.15 -22.43
C ASN A 105 -9.39 6.29 -21.11
N PHE A 106 -8.83 5.80 -19.99
CA PHE A 106 -9.58 5.74 -18.73
C PHE A 106 -9.67 7.08 -18.01
N ALA A 107 -8.63 7.92 -18.01
CA ALA A 107 -8.67 9.22 -17.36
C ALA A 107 -9.75 10.14 -17.98
N PRO A 108 -9.87 10.28 -19.32
CA PRO A 108 -11.01 10.97 -19.94
C PRO A 108 -12.37 10.34 -19.60
N LEU A 109 -12.46 9.01 -19.58
CA LEU A 109 -13.68 8.30 -19.22
C LEU A 109 -14.13 8.60 -17.78
N LEU A 110 -13.21 8.57 -16.82
CA LEU A 110 -13.49 8.90 -15.43
C LEU A 110 -13.96 10.35 -15.27
N LYS A 111 -13.33 11.29 -15.98
CA LYS A 111 -13.81 12.68 -16.02
C LYS A 111 -15.24 12.77 -16.51
N GLN A 112 -15.57 12.02 -17.57
CA GLN A 112 -16.91 12.03 -18.13
C GLN A 112 -17.94 11.48 -17.14
N ILE A 113 -17.66 10.32 -16.55
CA ILE A 113 -18.55 9.64 -15.58
C ILE A 113 -18.74 10.49 -14.31
N PHE A 114 -17.67 11.08 -13.79
CA PHE A 114 -17.69 11.82 -12.53
C PHE A 114 -17.78 13.34 -12.71
N SER A 115 -17.98 13.84 -13.93
CA SER A 115 -18.13 15.27 -14.25
C SER A 115 -19.19 15.97 -13.39
N HIS A 116 -20.27 15.25 -13.05
CA HIS A 116 -21.38 15.75 -12.23
C HIS A 116 -21.30 15.31 -10.76
N ARG A 117 -20.31 14.48 -10.39
CA ARG A 117 -20.13 13.91 -9.05
C ARG A 117 -18.83 14.42 -8.43
N GLN A 118 -18.92 15.56 -7.75
CA GLN A 118 -17.76 16.28 -7.24
C GLN A 118 -17.07 15.62 -6.02
N SER A 119 -17.50 14.43 -5.59
CA SER A 119 -17.08 13.81 -4.32
C SER A 119 -16.48 12.40 -4.45
N VAL A 120 -16.33 11.83 -5.64
CA VAL A 120 -15.75 10.47 -5.75
C VAL A 120 -14.22 10.57 -5.73
N PRO A 121 -13.54 10.14 -4.66
CA PRO A 121 -12.08 10.14 -4.60
C PRO A 121 -11.48 9.17 -5.60
N ILE A 122 -10.44 9.64 -6.30
CA ILE A 122 -9.67 8.85 -7.26
C ILE A 122 -8.23 8.78 -6.74
N ILE A 123 -7.71 7.58 -6.57
CA ILE A 123 -6.30 7.34 -6.19
C ILE A 123 -5.57 6.85 -7.42
N VAL A 124 -4.57 7.61 -7.87
CA VAL A 124 -3.64 7.23 -8.94
C VAL A 124 -2.41 6.61 -8.28
N LEU A 125 -2.28 5.30 -8.41
CA LEU A 125 -1.30 4.49 -7.73
C LEU A 125 -0.21 4.01 -8.69
N ALA A 126 1.02 4.43 -8.45
CA ALA A 126 2.20 3.96 -9.16
C ALA A 126 2.94 2.92 -8.31
N THR A 127 3.26 1.77 -8.89
CA THR A 127 3.97 0.66 -8.22
C THR A 127 5.21 0.25 -9.01
N GLY A 128 6.18 -0.41 -8.37
CA GLY A 128 7.34 -1.01 -9.04
C GLY A 128 8.67 -0.37 -8.64
N HIS A 129 9.69 -0.62 -9.46
CA HIS A 129 11.04 -0.12 -9.22
C HIS A 129 11.40 0.98 -10.23
N ARG A 130 12.24 1.90 -9.80
CA ARG A 130 12.93 2.79 -10.74
C ARG A 130 14.40 2.53 -10.54
N ASP A 131 15.03 1.97 -11.56
CA ASP A 131 16.48 1.96 -11.59
C ASP A 131 17.00 3.40 -11.45
N SER A 132 18.18 3.51 -10.83
CA SER A 132 18.89 4.74 -10.45
C SER A 132 18.95 5.82 -11.56
N PRO A 133 19.32 7.09 -11.25
CA PRO A 133 18.95 8.23 -12.08
C PRO A 133 19.41 8.07 -13.52
N SER A 134 18.45 8.21 -14.45
CA SER A 134 18.67 8.18 -15.89
C SER A 134 19.92 8.96 -16.22
N CYS A 135 20.83 8.36 -16.99
CA CYS A 135 22.09 9.02 -17.26
C CYS A 135 21.88 10.46 -17.78
N THR A 136 22.75 11.37 -17.34
CA THR A 136 22.76 12.77 -17.76
C THR A 136 23.36 12.95 -19.15
N CYS A 137 23.87 11.89 -19.77
CA CYS A 137 24.44 11.90 -21.11
C CYS A 137 23.38 12.32 -22.16
N PRO A 138 23.59 13.40 -22.93
CA PRO A 138 22.66 13.85 -23.96
C PRO A 138 22.52 12.87 -25.14
N MET A 139 23.37 11.84 -25.22
CA MET A 139 23.40 10.84 -26.30
C MET A 139 23.04 9.41 -25.85
N CYS A 140 22.75 9.17 -24.57
CA CYS A 140 22.39 7.82 -24.14
C CYS A 140 20.91 7.57 -24.35
N THR A 141 20.62 6.58 -25.17
CA THR A 141 19.29 6.07 -25.46
C THR A 141 18.87 4.93 -24.54
N SER A 142 19.70 4.49 -23.58
CA SER A 142 19.42 3.26 -22.81
C SER A 142 18.32 3.40 -21.77
N ASP A 143 18.18 4.56 -21.10
CA ASP A 143 17.36 4.63 -19.87
C ASP A 143 16.19 5.64 -19.91
N ARG A 144 16.02 6.40 -21.00
CA ARG A 144 15.07 7.53 -21.03
C ARG A 144 13.66 7.21 -21.54
N ALA A 145 13.35 5.97 -21.92
CA ALA A 145 12.14 5.70 -22.71
C ALA A 145 11.12 4.73 -22.10
N MET A 146 11.46 3.96 -21.07
CA MET A 146 10.61 2.82 -20.65
C MET A 146 9.87 3.02 -19.33
N THR A 147 10.43 3.75 -18.35
CA THR A 147 9.76 3.93 -17.05
C THR A 147 8.97 5.24 -16.99
N VAL A 148 7.84 5.20 -16.29
CA VAL A 148 6.99 6.36 -16.02
C VAL A 148 7.57 7.16 -14.86
N SER A 149 7.84 8.44 -15.11
CA SER A 149 8.38 9.37 -14.10
C SER A 149 7.31 9.84 -13.10
N SER A 150 7.75 10.34 -11.94
CA SER A 150 6.81 10.87 -10.91
C SER A 150 6.05 12.07 -11.44
N LEU A 151 6.69 12.87 -12.30
CA LEU A 151 6.06 14.03 -12.91
C LEU A 151 4.95 13.61 -13.88
N GLU A 152 5.14 12.55 -14.67
CA GLU A 152 4.11 12.01 -15.55
C GLU A 152 2.92 11.45 -14.77
N GLY A 153 3.18 10.68 -13.70
CA GLY A 153 2.11 10.16 -12.84
C GLY A 153 1.35 11.25 -12.07
N LEU A 154 2.07 12.24 -11.55
CA LEU A 154 1.45 13.41 -10.91
C LEU A 154 0.65 14.24 -11.91
N GLN A 155 1.15 14.41 -13.13
CA GLN A 155 0.44 15.11 -14.19
C GLN A 155 -0.83 14.36 -14.58
N LEU A 156 -0.81 13.03 -14.64
CA LEU A 156 -2.02 12.22 -14.85
C LEU A 156 -3.08 12.49 -13.77
N ALA A 157 -2.69 12.51 -12.49
CA ALA A 157 -3.63 12.82 -11.41
C ALA A 157 -4.21 14.24 -11.54
N LYS A 158 -3.36 15.22 -11.86
CA LYS A 158 -3.81 16.60 -12.13
C LYS A 158 -4.75 16.67 -13.33
N ASP A 159 -4.42 15.94 -14.38
CA ASP A 159 -5.20 15.90 -15.62
C ASP A 159 -6.58 15.37 -15.29
N ILE A 160 -6.72 14.22 -14.62
CA ILE A 160 -8.02 13.65 -14.18
C ILE A 160 -8.86 14.70 -13.45
N GLY A 161 -8.24 15.57 -12.65
CA GLY A 161 -8.94 16.59 -11.88
C GLY A 161 -9.76 15.95 -10.74
N LEU A 162 -10.76 16.67 -10.23
CA LEU A 162 -11.70 16.13 -9.22
C LEU A 162 -11.07 15.73 -7.86
N GLY A 163 -9.88 16.24 -7.53
CA GLY A 163 -9.20 15.90 -6.27
C GLY A 163 -8.51 14.53 -6.30
N ALA A 164 -8.19 14.02 -7.49
CA ALA A 164 -7.40 12.80 -7.62
C ALA A 164 -6.05 12.93 -6.88
N THR A 165 -5.70 11.89 -6.14
CA THR A 165 -4.48 11.85 -5.32
C THR A 165 -3.50 10.87 -5.92
N TYR A 166 -2.27 11.37 -6.15
CA TYR A 166 -1.17 10.56 -6.65
C TYR A 166 -0.42 9.93 -5.49
N LEU A 167 -0.19 8.62 -5.56
CA LEU A 167 0.55 7.85 -4.58
C LEU A 167 1.57 6.95 -5.29
N GLU A 168 2.83 7.03 -4.87
CA GLU A 168 3.87 6.11 -5.33
C GLU A 168 4.23 5.11 -4.22
N LEU A 169 4.16 3.83 -4.54
CA LEU A 169 4.68 2.74 -3.74
C LEU A 169 5.89 2.15 -4.46
N LEU A 170 6.96 2.96 -4.54
CA LEU A 170 8.22 2.54 -5.15
C LEU A 170 8.89 1.49 -4.25
N SER A 171 9.49 0.47 -4.85
CA SER A 171 9.96 -0.74 -4.14
C SER A 171 8.84 -1.64 -3.65
N PHE A 172 7.72 -1.73 -4.38
CA PHE A 172 6.69 -2.74 -4.16
C PHE A 172 7.21 -4.14 -4.55
N ASN A 173 8.14 -4.67 -3.76
CA ASN A 173 8.61 -6.03 -3.77
C ASN A 173 8.07 -6.77 -2.53
N SER A 174 8.21 -8.10 -2.50
CA SER A 174 7.73 -8.94 -1.37
C SER A 174 8.24 -8.47 0.00
N PHE A 175 9.40 -7.82 0.04
CA PHE A 175 10.04 -7.31 1.25
C PHE A 175 9.33 -6.10 1.85
N TYR A 176 9.05 -5.07 1.05
CA TYR A 176 8.38 -3.86 1.52
C TYR A 176 6.86 -3.94 1.39
N LEU A 177 6.34 -5.05 0.87
CA LEU A 177 4.91 -5.28 0.64
C LEU A 177 4.07 -4.88 1.86
N LYS A 178 4.45 -5.33 3.06
CA LYS A 178 3.73 -5.02 4.31
C LYS A 178 3.75 -3.52 4.64
N ASN A 179 4.90 -2.86 4.53
CA ASN A 179 5.03 -1.42 4.82
C ASN A 179 4.28 -0.56 3.79
N ASN A 180 4.41 -0.90 2.51
CA ASN A 180 3.70 -0.24 1.42
C ASN A 180 2.18 -0.42 1.53
N LEU A 181 1.73 -1.61 1.95
CA LEU A 181 0.30 -1.86 2.23
C LEU A 181 -0.20 -1.09 3.45
N TYR A 182 0.62 -0.87 4.48
CA TYR A 182 0.23 -0.02 5.61
C TYR A 182 0.09 1.46 5.20
N TYR A 183 1.00 1.97 4.36
CA TYR A 183 0.89 3.34 3.87
C TYR A 183 -0.35 3.52 2.97
N PHE A 184 -0.59 2.55 2.06
CA PHE A 184 -1.81 2.53 1.25
C PHE A 184 -3.08 2.43 2.13
N ARG A 185 -3.04 1.60 3.17
CA ARG A 185 -4.14 1.42 4.13
C ARG A 185 -4.55 2.74 4.75
N GLU A 186 -3.62 3.54 5.23
CA GLU A 186 -3.93 4.82 5.89
C GLU A 186 -4.68 5.77 4.95
N LEU A 187 -4.20 5.89 3.71
CA LEU A 187 -4.86 6.71 2.69
C LEU A 187 -6.25 6.17 2.32
N LEU A 188 -6.36 4.86 2.09
CA LEU A 188 -7.61 4.23 1.69
C LEU A 188 -8.65 4.30 2.81
N GLU A 189 -8.29 3.98 4.05
CA GLU A 189 -9.18 4.07 5.21
C GLU A 189 -9.65 5.51 5.45
N TYR A 190 -8.78 6.51 5.25
CA TYR A 190 -9.17 7.92 5.27
C TYR A 190 -10.30 8.19 4.28
N TYR A 191 -10.15 7.80 3.01
CA TYR A 191 -11.21 8.02 2.01
C TYR A 191 -12.48 7.23 2.31
N ILE A 192 -12.38 5.99 2.79
CA ILE A 192 -13.55 5.21 3.22
C ILE A 192 -14.32 5.98 4.29
N MET A 193 -13.63 6.52 5.31
CA MET A 193 -14.27 7.28 6.38
C MET A 193 -14.89 8.60 5.88
N GLN A 194 -14.22 9.31 4.96
CA GLN A 194 -14.78 10.54 4.37
C GLN A 194 -16.03 10.24 3.55
N THR A 195 -15.99 9.20 2.70
CA THR A 195 -17.15 8.82 1.89
C THR A 195 -18.33 8.37 2.76
N MET A 196 -18.05 7.67 3.87
CA MET A 196 -19.09 7.30 4.85
C MET A 196 -19.75 8.53 5.49
N LYS A 197 -18.96 9.54 5.88
CA LYS A 197 -19.48 10.80 6.41
C LYS A 197 -20.39 11.49 5.39
N ASN A 198 -19.96 11.58 4.13
CA ASN A 198 -20.73 12.20 3.05
C ASN A 198 -22.04 11.45 2.74
N LYS A 199 -22.00 10.11 2.69
CA LYS A 199 -23.23 9.31 2.51
C LYS A 199 -24.23 9.48 3.65
N SER A 200 -23.73 9.62 4.89
CA SER A 200 -24.57 9.85 6.07
C SER A 200 -25.17 11.26 6.12
N SER A 201 -24.49 12.27 5.56
CA SER A 201 -25.02 13.64 5.45
C SER A 201 -26.05 13.76 4.34
N GLU A 202 -25.83 13.16 3.16
CA GLU A 202 -26.80 13.15 2.05
C GLU A 202 -28.13 12.49 2.44
N THR A 203 -28.08 11.41 3.24
CA THR A 203 -29.29 10.78 3.79
C THR A 203 -30.02 11.66 4.81
N ARG A 204 -29.33 12.59 5.49
CA ARG A 204 -29.92 13.56 6.43
C ARG A 204 -30.44 14.81 5.71
N GLU A 205 -29.82 15.24 4.62
CA GLU A 205 -30.26 16.40 3.84
C GLU A 205 -31.56 16.16 3.07
N LYS A 206 -31.82 14.92 2.63
CA LYS A 206 -33.15 14.53 2.08
C LYS A 206 -34.30 14.65 3.11
N LYS A 207 -34.02 14.93 4.39
CA LYS A 207 -35.01 15.18 5.46
C LYS A 207 -34.99 16.60 6.04
N LYS A 208 -34.13 17.51 5.58
CA LYS A 208 -34.08 18.89 6.09
C LYS A 208 -33.98 19.91 4.98
N ASN A 209 -35.11 20.17 4.32
CA ASN A 209 -35.34 21.47 3.68
C ASN A 209 -35.49 22.55 4.76
N LYS A 210 -34.34 23.07 5.22
CA LYS A 210 -34.08 24.42 5.75
C LYS A 210 -32.75 24.37 6.49
N VAL A 211 -31.66 24.69 5.81
CA VAL A 211 -30.38 24.97 6.46
C VAL A 211 -30.11 26.46 6.37
N ILE A 212 -30.15 27.09 7.54
CA ILE A 212 -29.63 28.42 7.82
C ILE A 212 -28.15 28.42 7.42
N ARG A 213 -27.75 29.37 6.58
CA ARG A 213 -26.35 29.61 6.22
C ARG A 213 -25.58 30.01 7.47
N ILE A 214 -24.87 29.07 8.08
CA ILE A 214 -23.82 29.37 9.05
C ILE A 214 -22.60 29.74 8.22
N GLN A 215 -22.20 31.01 8.27
CA GLN A 215 -20.92 31.44 7.69
C GLN A 215 -19.78 30.80 8.49
N PRO A 216 -18.78 30.21 7.81
CA PRO A 216 -17.62 29.67 8.51
C PRO A 216 -16.89 30.81 9.25
N PRO A 217 -16.42 30.57 10.48
CA PRO A 217 -15.63 31.56 11.20
C PRO A 217 -14.38 31.90 10.38
N LYS A 218 -14.08 33.19 10.27
CA LYS A 218 -12.86 33.69 9.64
C LYS A 218 -11.69 33.31 10.55
N LEU A 219 -11.01 32.22 10.22
CA LEU A 219 -9.75 31.84 10.84
C LEU A 219 -8.67 32.84 10.40
N GLU A 220 -7.87 33.33 11.34
CA GLU A 220 -6.63 34.03 11.02
C GLU A 220 -5.70 33.06 10.26
N GLN A 221 -5.03 33.57 9.23
CA GLN A 221 -4.16 32.74 8.39
C GLN A 221 -3.10 32.06 9.26
N PRO A 222 -2.86 30.75 9.08
CA PRO A 222 -1.82 30.06 9.82
C PRO A 222 -0.47 30.72 9.52
N VAL A 223 0.34 30.90 10.57
CA VAL A 223 1.71 31.41 10.46
C VAL A 223 2.44 30.61 9.40
N THR A 224 3.03 31.30 8.43
CA THR A 224 3.78 30.72 7.32
C THR A 224 4.81 29.75 7.89
N MET A 225 4.71 28.46 7.55
CA MET A 225 5.71 27.49 7.98
C MET A 225 7.11 27.93 7.49
N PRO A 226 8.15 27.77 8.31
CA PRO A 226 9.51 28.02 7.85
C PRO A 226 9.78 27.15 6.63
N VAL A 227 10.27 27.79 5.56
CA VAL A 227 10.66 27.09 4.34
C VAL A 227 11.76 26.10 4.71
N LEU A 228 11.44 24.80 4.66
CA LEU A 228 12.43 23.75 4.77
C LEU A 228 13.42 23.95 3.63
N LYS A 229 14.67 24.20 3.97
CA LYS A 229 15.74 24.31 2.98
C LYS A 229 15.95 22.92 2.40
N ASP A 230 15.91 22.80 1.08
CA ASP A 230 16.34 21.58 0.38
C ASP A 230 17.82 21.35 0.69
N GLU A 231 18.11 20.52 1.69
CA GLU A 231 19.45 19.96 1.83
C GLU A 231 19.62 18.87 0.76
N PRO A 232 20.70 18.92 -0.03
CA PRO A 232 20.97 17.89 -1.02
C PRO A 232 21.09 16.53 -0.32
N SER A 233 20.36 15.53 -0.83
CA SER A 233 20.36 14.17 -0.28
C SER A 233 21.79 13.66 -0.11
N ARG A 234 22.17 13.36 1.14
CA ARG A 234 23.44 12.72 1.46
C ARG A 234 23.24 11.23 1.69
N TYR A 235 22.28 10.61 0.98
CA TYR A 235 21.85 9.21 1.17
C TYR A 235 23.00 8.24 1.50
N ASN A 236 24.06 8.22 0.70
CA ASN A 236 25.21 7.32 0.92
C ASN A 236 25.99 7.63 2.21
N THR A 237 26.12 8.89 2.58
CA THR A 237 26.79 9.31 3.82
C THR A 237 25.89 9.08 5.02
N ASP A 238 24.58 9.31 4.87
CA ASP A 238 23.61 9.16 5.95
C ASP A 238 23.32 7.68 6.23
N ILE A 239 23.24 6.84 5.19
CA ILE A 239 23.12 5.39 5.35
C ILE A 239 24.41 4.80 5.93
N ARG A 240 25.59 5.25 5.49
CA ARG A 240 26.86 4.84 6.09
C ARG A 240 26.96 5.27 7.54
N LYS A 241 26.59 6.52 7.87
CA LYS A 241 26.50 6.97 9.27
C LYS A 241 25.52 6.15 10.08
N LEU A 242 24.36 5.79 9.51
CA LEU A 242 23.37 4.96 10.19
C LEU A 242 23.90 3.55 10.46
N LEU A 243 24.64 2.97 9.52
CA LEU A 243 25.31 1.68 9.65
C LEU A 243 26.53 1.73 10.60
N ASP A 244 27.32 2.80 10.55
CA ASP A 244 28.56 2.97 11.31
C ASP A 244 28.32 3.41 12.77
N GLN A 245 27.25 4.18 13.03
CA GLN A 245 26.99 4.77 14.35
C GLN A 245 26.17 3.86 15.28
N CYS A 246 25.61 2.74 14.80
CA CYS A 246 24.99 1.67 15.61
C CYS A 246 24.01 2.11 16.73
N HIS A 247 23.44 3.32 16.67
CA HIS A 247 22.54 3.85 17.71
C HIS A 247 21.07 3.46 17.48
N CYS A 248 20.74 2.84 16.36
CA CYS A 248 19.38 2.51 15.92
C CYS A 248 19.22 1.04 15.54
N VAL A 249 19.89 0.12 16.24
CA VAL A 249 19.75 -1.33 16.00
C VAL A 249 18.39 -1.81 16.51
N ASP A 250 17.66 -2.55 15.68
CA ASP A 250 16.33 -3.11 16.00
C ASP A 250 16.36 -4.65 16.12
N VAL A 251 17.55 -5.25 15.99
CA VAL A 251 17.84 -6.67 16.25
C VAL A 251 19.11 -6.79 17.07
N HIS A 252 19.06 -7.61 18.12
CA HIS A 252 20.24 -8.01 18.88
C HIS A 252 20.47 -9.52 18.76
N PHE A 253 21.69 -9.88 18.35
CA PHE A 253 22.19 -11.25 18.46
C PHE A 253 22.80 -11.42 19.84
N CYS A 254 22.33 -12.42 20.59
CA CYS A 254 22.76 -12.67 21.96
C CYS A 254 23.34 -14.09 22.11
N THR A 255 24.16 -14.27 23.14
CA THR A 255 24.56 -15.60 23.62
C THR A 255 23.35 -16.34 24.23
N ALA A 256 23.56 -17.63 24.55
CA ALA A 256 22.59 -18.43 25.33
C ALA A 256 22.09 -17.71 26.59
N ASP A 257 22.99 -16.99 27.25
CA ASP A 257 22.71 -16.25 28.49
C ASP A 257 22.16 -14.83 28.25
N LEU A 258 21.65 -14.56 27.03
CA LEU A 258 21.09 -13.27 26.60
C LEU A 258 22.06 -12.08 26.63
N ASN A 259 23.37 -12.33 26.69
CA ASN A 259 24.36 -11.27 26.58
C ASN A 259 24.49 -10.81 25.12
N PRO A 260 24.32 -9.51 24.81
CA PRO A 260 24.37 -9.02 23.44
C PRO A 260 25.78 -9.16 22.86
N ILE A 261 25.86 -9.76 21.67
CA ILE A 261 27.10 -9.98 20.90
C ILE A 261 27.24 -8.89 19.84
N CYS A 262 26.16 -8.65 19.06
CA CYS A 262 26.12 -7.62 18.05
C CYS A 262 24.69 -7.14 17.80
N GLY A 263 24.57 -5.88 17.37
CA GLY A 263 23.33 -5.31 16.88
C GLY A 263 23.29 -5.32 15.35
N ALA A 264 22.09 -5.42 14.79
CA ALA A 264 21.86 -5.32 13.36
C ALA A 264 20.55 -4.60 13.08
N HIS A 265 20.34 -4.26 11.81
CA HIS A 265 19.09 -3.71 11.34
C HIS A 265 18.27 -4.78 10.60
N ARG A 266 16.98 -4.94 10.93
CA ARG A 266 16.05 -5.87 10.27
C ARG A 266 16.08 -5.69 8.75
N VAL A 267 16.17 -4.43 8.29
CA VAL A 267 16.21 -4.10 6.87
C VAL A 267 17.42 -4.70 6.16
N VAL A 268 18.58 -4.74 6.82
CA VAL A 268 19.82 -5.30 6.27
C VAL A 268 19.79 -6.83 6.34
N LEU A 269 19.32 -7.40 7.44
CA LEU A 269 19.24 -8.85 7.60
C LEU A 269 18.29 -9.49 6.58
N CYS A 270 17.15 -8.86 6.36
CA CYS A 270 16.17 -9.37 5.41
C CYS A 270 16.64 -9.21 3.96
N SER A 271 17.52 -8.25 3.64
CA SER A 271 17.96 -8.03 2.25
C SER A 271 18.96 -9.10 1.81
N VAL A 272 19.57 -9.79 2.76
CA VAL A 272 20.57 -10.85 2.51
C VAL A 272 20.03 -12.26 2.72
N SER A 273 18.83 -12.45 3.31
CA SER A 273 18.23 -13.78 3.49
C SER A 273 16.71 -13.75 3.72
N TYR A 274 15.99 -14.58 2.95
CA TYR A 274 14.57 -14.85 3.14
C TYR A 274 14.25 -15.51 4.49
N GLY A 275 15.22 -16.15 5.14
CA GLY A 275 15.04 -16.73 6.47
C GLY A 275 14.77 -15.66 7.53
N PHE A 276 15.44 -14.51 7.44
CA PHE A 276 15.15 -13.37 8.32
C PHE A 276 13.79 -12.74 8.01
N MET A 277 13.36 -12.75 6.75
CA MET A 277 12.02 -12.28 6.38
C MET A 277 10.92 -13.15 6.99
N LEU A 278 11.12 -14.48 7.06
CA LEU A 278 10.23 -15.37 7.80
C LEU A 278 10.28 -15.12 9.31
N LEU A 279 11.48 -15.07 9.90
CA LEU A 279 11.68 -14.85 11.34
C LEU A 279 11.01 -13.56 11.84
N PHE A 280 10.91 -12.55 10.97
CA PHE A 280 10.35 -11.25 11.29
C PHE A 280 8.90 -11.04 10.82
N ASP A 281 8.22 -12.11 10.41
CA ASP A 281 6.82 -12.09 9.93
C ASP A 281 6.59 -11.05 8.81
N LEU A 282 7.56 -10.93 7.90
CA LEU A 282 7.47 -10.05 6.72
C LEU A 282 6.83 -10.78 5.54
N ILE A 283 7.05 -12.09 5.42
CA ILE A 283 6.43 -12.96 4.41
C ILE A 283 5.86 -14.22 5.07
N PRO A 284 4.72 -14.75 4.59
CA PRO A 284 4.14 -15.97 5.13
C PRO A 284 4.94 -17.20 4.68
N ALA A 285 5.03 -18.22 5.54
CA ALA A 285 5.81 -19.44 5.27
C ALA A 285 5.50 -20.11 3.92
N LYS A 286 4.24 -20.06 3.49
CA LYS A 286 3.77 -20.62 2.20
C LYS A 286 4.42 -20.00 0.96
N GLU A 287 5.03 -18.82 1.06
CA GLU A 287 5.66 -18.11 -0.07
C GLU A 287 7.13 -18.51 -0.28
N ILE A 288 7.71 -19.33 0.61
CA ILE A 288 9.07 -19.85 0.44
C ILE A 288 9.04 -21.27 -0.08
N HIS A 289 9.64 -21.53 -1.24
CA HIS A 289 9.69 -22.88 -1.82
C HIS A 289 10.79 -23.78 -1.21
N GLU A 290 11.71 -23.22 -0.43
CA GLU A 290 12.78 -23.96 0.25
C GLU A 290 12.30 -24.57 1.58
N PHE A 291 11.96 -25.86 1.54
CA PHE A 291 11.52 -26.63 2.71
C PHE A 291 12.50 -26.57 3.90
N ASN A 292 13.81 -26.62 3.62
CA ASN A 292 14.85 -26.60 4.65
C ASN A 292 14.89 -25.26 5.41
N LEU A 293 14.60 -24.15 4.73
CA LEU A 293 14.60 -22.81 5.33
C LEU A 293 13.37 -22.62 6.22
N GLN A 294 12.20 -23.10 5.78
CA GLN A 294 10.99 -23.10 6.60
C GLN A 294 11.18 -23.92 7.88
N GLU A 295 11.77 -25.12 7.77
CA GLU A 295 11.96 -26.00 8.92
C GLU A 295 13.00 -25.48 9.89
N THR A 296 14.06 -24.86 9.38
CA THR A 296 15.07 -24.18 10.20
C THR A 296 14.45 -23.03 11.00
N VAL A 297 13.67 -22.16 10.34
CA VAL A 297 12.98 -21.04 11.02
C VAL A 297 11.97 -21.54 12.04
N ARG A 298 11.18 -22.58 11.69
CA ARG A 298 10.24 -23.23 12.62
C ARG A 298 10.97 -23.79 13.85
N THR A 299 12.10 -24.45 13.64
CA THR A 299 12.94 -24.98 14.72
C THR A 299 13.43 -23.84 15.63
N TYR A 300 13.97 -22.77 15.06
CA TYR A 300 14.41 -21.59 15.81
C TYR A 300 13.27 -20.94 16.62
N LEU A 301 12.07 -20.82 16.07
CA LEU A 301 10.91 -20.27 16.76
C LEU A 301 10.36 -21.21 17.86
N SER A 302 10.44 -22.52 17.65
CA SER A 302 9.99 -23.52 18.63
C SER A 302 10.84 -23.54 19.90
N VAL A 303 12.11 -23.14 19.81
CA VAL A 303 13.01 -23.00 20.98
C VAL A 303 12.57 -21.89 21.93
N TYR A 304 11.76 -20.93 21.48
CA TYR A 304 11.22 -19.84 22.31
C TYR A 304 9.82 -20.12 22.89
N GLN A 305 9.19 -21.25 22.52
CA GLN A 305 7.95 -21.70 23.14
C GLN A 305 8.26 -22.69 24.26
N GLU A 306 8.90 -22.23 25.34
CA GLU A 306 8.79 -22.96 26.60
C GLU A 306 7.35 -22.83 27.15
N PRO A 307 6.79 -23.90 27.74
CA PRO A 307 5.43 -23.92 28.23
C PRO A 307 5.27 -22.87 29.33
N THR A 308 4.30 -21.99 29.15
CA THR A 308 3.88 -20.95 30.10
C THR A 308 3.71 -21.56 31.50
N VAL A 309 4.69 -21.36 32.39
CA VAL A 309 4.48 -21.49 33.83
C VAL A 309 3.75 -20.22 34.27
N SER A 310 2.54 -20.40 34.79
CA SER A 310 1.71 -19.33 35.31
C SER A 310 2.43 -18.61 36.47
N MET A 311 2.81 -17.35 36.26
CA MET A 311 2.94 -16.41 37.36
C MET A 311 2.22 -15.12 37.00
N ASN A 312 1.16 -14.86 37.78
CA ASN A 312 0.48 -13.59 37.86
C ASN A 312 1.52 -12.47 38.02
N ASN A 313 1.58 -11.53 37.07
CA ASN A 313 1.95 -10.14 37.32
C ASN A 313 1.43 -9.25 36.18
N THR A 314 0.91 -8.11 36.61
CA THR A 314 0.25 -7.05 35.84
C THR A 314 1.06 -6.53 34.64
N PRO A 315 0.39 -6.07 33.55
CA PRO A 315 1.04 -5.66 32.32
C PRO A 315 1.70 -4.30 32.47
N VAL A 316 3.03 -4.26 32.43
CA VAL A 316 3.77 -3.04 32.14
C VAL A 316 3.86 -2.92 30.63
N HIS A 317 3.16 -1.94 30.07
CA HIS A 317 3.29 -1.53 28.67
C HIS A 317 4.72 -1.01 28.42
N HIS A 318 5.55 -1.84 27.78
CA HIS A 318 6.72 -1.34 27.05
C HIS A 318 6.37 -1.21 25.57
N SER A 319 6.31 0.04 25.11
CA SER A 319 6.28 0.40 23.70
C SER A 319 7.60 0.02 23.05
N GLY A 320 7.55 -0.87 22.04
CA GLY A 320 8.70 -1.29 21.24
C GLY A 320 8.96 -2.78 21.37
N SER A 321 8.53 -3.56 20.37
CA SER A 321 8.86 -4.99 20.27
C SER A 321 10.35 -5.17 19.95
N CYS A 322 11.18 -5.26 20.98
CA CYS A 322 12.59 -5.63 20.88
C CYS A 322 12.67 -7.15 20.72
N TRP A 323 13.31 -7.64 19.65
CA TRP A 323 13.49 -9.06 19.38
C TRP A 323 14.92 -9.46 19.76
N SER A 324 15.07 -10.53 20.56
CA SER A 324 16.36 -11.13 20.90
C SER A 324 16.48 -12.49 20.21
N MET A 325 17.59 -12.74 19.53
CA MET A 325 17.92 -14.04 18.93
C MET A 325 19.10 -14.68 19.64
N THR A 326 18.91 -15.90 20.13
CA THR A 326 19.93 -16.69 20.81
C THR A 326 20.58 -17.70 19.86
N LEU A 327 21.91 -17.65 19.72
CA LEU A 327 22.68 -18.68 19.00
C LEU A 327 23.17 -19.75 19.99
N LYS A 328 22.70 -20.99 19.88
CA LYS A 328 23.32 -22.15 20.53
C LYS A 328 24.47 -22.67 19.67
N LYS A 329 25.64 -22.82 20.27
CA LYS A 329 26.73 -23.64 19.70
C LYS A 329 26.27 -25.11 19.73
N ASN A 330 26.34 -25.78 18.58
CA ASN A 330 26.39 -27.25 18.55
C ASN A 330 27.78 -27.71 18.98
#